data_AF-A0A521S596-F1
#
_entry.id   AF-A0A521S596-F1
#
_cell.length_a   1.000
_cell.length_b   1.000
_cell.length_c   1.000
_cell.angle_alpha   90.00
_cell.angle_beta   90.00
_cell.angle_gamma   90.00
#
_symmetry.space_group_name_H-M   'P 1'
#
loop_
_entity.id
_entity.type
_entity.pdbx_description
1 polymer ?
#
loop_
_entity_poly.entity_id
_entity_poly.type
_entity_poly.pdbx_seq_one_letter_code
_entity_poly.pdbx_strand_id
1 'polypeptide(L)'
;MGLVPRDERELGVDLAADRLSYLVLSFGLLGLVGWRSFVNGESPWDLLMLVIAGGVAGTLYRAWRGAVSGRWLVVGFVTIGIALVVAVIVGLGLGR
;
A
#
# COMPACT_ATOMS: atom_id res chain seq x y z
N MET A 1 11.12 21.61 -30.44
CA MET A 1 10.01 20.65 -30.35
C MET A 1 8.95 21.28 -29.46
N GLY A 2 7.85 21.73 -30.06
CA GLY A 2 6.80 22.44 -29.33
C GLY A 2 6.09 21.51 -28.35
N LEU A 3 5.87 21.99 -27.13
CA LEU A 3 5.01 21.34 -26.15
C LEU A 3 3.58 21.38 -26.69
N VAL A 4 3.14 20.29 -27.32
CA VAL A 4 1.72 20.08 -27.60
C VAL A 4 1.03 20.01 -26.22
N PRO A 5 0.02 20.85 -25.94
CA PRO A 5 -0.72 20.76 -24.70
C PRO A 5 -1.35 19.37 -24.60
N ARG A 6 -0.97 18.63 -23.57
CA ARG A 6 -1.41 17.26 -23.31
C ARG A 6 -2.91 17.28 -23.04
N ASP A 7 -3.67 16.47 -23.76
CA ASP A 7 -5.14 16.45 -23.64
C ASP A 7 -5.55 15.90 -22.26
N GLU A 8 -6.67 16.38 -21.73
CA GLU A 8 -7.20 15.93 -20.43
C GLU A 8 -7.49 14.43 -20.42
N ARG A 9 -7.85 13.87 -21.60
CA ARG A 9 -8.05 12.44 -21.81
C ARG A 9 -6.75 11.65 -21.67
N GLU A 10 -5.65 12.14 -22.22
CA GLU A 10 -4.34 11.48 -22.14
C GLU A 10 -3.86 11.43 -20.69
N LEU A 11 -4.00 12.54 -19.95
CA LEU A 11 -3.69 12.60 -18.52
C LEU A 11 -4.52 11.62 -17.69
N GLY A 12 -5.81 11.46 -18.02
CA GLY A 12 -6.68 10.50 -17.34
C GLY A 12 -6.25 9.05 -17.55
N VAL A 13 -5.83 8.68 -18.77
CA VAL A 13 -5.33 7.34 -19.10
C VAL A 13 -4.00 7.09 -18.39
N ASP A 14 -3.09 8.05 -18.39
CA ASP A 14 -1.78 7.94 -17.72
C ASP A 14 -1.96 7.70 -16.21
N LEU A 15 -2.82 8.48 -15.54
CA LEU A 15 -3.11 8.29 -14.11
C LEU A 15 -3.77 6.93 -13.81
N ALA A 16 -4.62 6.43 -14.71
CA ALA A 16 -5.24 5.12 -14.56
C ALA A 16 -4.21 3.99 -14.72
N ALA A 17 -3.31 4.12 -15.69
CA ALA A 17 -2.21 3.18 -15.92
C ALA A 17 -1.22 3.16 -14.75
N ASP A 18 -0.85 4.33 -14.21
CA ASP A 18 0.01 4.45 -13.02
C ASP A 18 -0.64 3.80 -11.80
N ARG A 19 -1.94 4.05 -11.60
CA ARG A 19 -2.70 3.42 -10.51
C ARG A 19 -2.72 1.91 -10.65
N LEU A 20 -3.00 1.38 -11.85
CA LEU A 20 -3.05 -0.06 -12.09
C LEU A 20 -1.67 -0.70 -11.86
N SER A 21 -0.61 -0.08 -12.38
CA SER A 21 0.77 -0.54 -12.18
C SER A 21 1.14 -0.59 -10.69
N TYR A 22 0.78 0.45 -9.93
CA TYR A 22 1.00 0.48 -8.49
C TYR A 22 0.23 -0.64 -7.76
N LEU A 23 -1.02 -0.90 -8.14
CA LEU A 23 -1.82 -1.98 -7.55
C LEU A 23 -1.20 -3.36 -7.84
N VAL A 24 -0.83 -3.62 -9.09
CA VAL A 24 -0.20 -4.89 -9.49
C VAL A 24 1.11 -5.11 -8.74
N LEU A 25 1.97 -4.09 -8.65
CA LEU A 25 3.24 -4.19 -7.92
C LEU A 25 3.03 -4.41 -6.42
N SER A 26 2.13 -3.64 -5.80
CA SER A 26 1.89 -3.71 -4.35
C SER A 26 1.29 -5.04 -3.95
N PHE A 27 0.24 -5.49 -4.66
CA PHE A 27 -0.39 -6.78 -4.38
C PHE A 27 0.48 -7.97 -4.80
N GLY A 28 1.26 -7.83 -5.88
CA GLY A 28 2.26 -8.82 -6.27
C GLY A 28 3.33 -9.02 -5.20
N LEU A 29 3.87 -7.92 -4.65
CA LEU A 29 4.81 -7.96 -3.53
C LEU A 29 4.21 -8.57 -2.26
N LEU A 30 2.97 -8.21 -1.91
CA LEU A 30 2.27 -8.82 -0.78
C LEU A 30 2.03 -10.32 -0.98
N GLY A 31 1.66 -10.73 -2.20
CA GLY A 31 1.56 -12.14 -2.55
C GLY A 31 2.89 -12.88 -2.39
N LEU A 32 3.99 -12.25 -2.81
CA LEU A 32 5.33 -12.81 -2.65
C LEU A 32 5.74 -12.92 -1.19
N VAL A 33 5.47 -11.90 -0.37
CA VAL A 33 5.64 -11.93 1.10
C VAL A 33 4.88 -13.10 1.72
N GLY A 34 3.61 -13.28 1.35
CA GLY A 34 2.79 -14.39 1.85
C GLY A 34 3.35 -15.74 1.43
N TRP A 35 3.68 -15.90 0.15
CA TRP A 35 4.28 -17.13 -0.36
C TRP A 35 5.58 -17.47 0.38
N ARG A 36 6.50 -16.51 0.49
CA ARG A 36 7.81 -16.70 1.12
C ARG A 36 7.68 -17.02 2.61
N SER A 37 6.74 -16.38 3.31
CA SER A 37 6.48 -16.60 4.72
C SER A 37 5.82 -17.95 5.00
N PHE A 38 4.82 -18.36 4.20
CA PHE A 38 4.01 -19.55 4.48
C PHE A 38 4.56 -20.83 3.83
N VAL A 39 5.18 -20.72 2.65
CA VAL A 39 5.67 -21.88 1.89
C VAL A 39 7.15 -22.14 2.20
N ASN A 40 7.98 -21.11 2.22
CA ASN A 40 9.42 -21.27 2.42
C ASN A 40 9.86 -21.13 3.89
N GLY A 41 9.00 -20.59 4.75
CA GLY A 41 9.35 -20.28 6.15
C GLY A 41 10.48 -19.24 6.29
N GLU A 42 10.76 -18.48 5.22
CA GLU A 42 11.80 -17.46 5.22
C GLU A 42 11.28 -16.14 5.79
N SER A 43 12.19 -15.33 6.32
CA SER A 43 11.89 -13.96 6.75
C SER A 43 11.48 -13.09 5.54
N PRO A 44 10.22 -12.62 5.45
CA PRO A 44 9.75 -11.81 4.33
C PRO A 44 9.87 -10.30 4.59
N TRP A 45 10.59 -9.92 5.64
CA TRP A 45 10.64 -8.55 6.17
C TRP A 45 11.26 -7.56 5.18
N ASP A 46 12.17 -8.01 4.32
CA ASP A 46 12.76 -7.22 3.25
C ASP A 46 11.69 -6.71 2.27
N LEU A 47 10.83 -7.60 1.79
CA LEU A 47 9.74 -7.29 0.86
C LEU A 47 8.58 -6.58 1.57
N LEU A 48 8.27 -6.97 2.80
CA LEU A 48 7.20 -6.36 3.58
C LEU A 48 7.51 -4.89 3.90
N MET A 49 8.76 -4.57 4.25
CA MET A 49 9.19 -3.20 4.51
C MET A 49 9.06 -2.32 3.27
N LEU A 50 9.31 -2.85 2.07
CA LEU A 50 9.10 -2.10 0.82
C LEU A 50 7.63 -1.73 0.61
N VAL A 51 6.71 -2.67 0.89
CA VAL A 51 5.27 -2.40 0.79
C VAL A 51 4.83 -1.36 1.83
N ILE A 52 5.29 -1.50 3.07
CA ILE A 52 4.99 -0.53 4.14
C ILE A 52 5.53 0.85 3.78
N ALA A 53 6.78 0.95 3.35
CA ALA A 53 7.41 2.21 2.94
C ALA A 53 6.65 2.86 1.78
N GLY A 54 6.25 2.09 0.77
CA GLY A 54 5.44 2.60 -0.35
C GLY A 54 4.09 3.14 0.10
N GLY A 55 3.40 2.45 1.01
CA GLY A 55 2.14 2.90 1.60
C GLY A 55 2.30 4.18 2.43
N VAL A 56 3.34 4.25 3.27
CA VAL A 56 3.65 5.43 4.09
C VAL A 56 4.02 6.62 3.21
N ALA A 57 4.86 6.44 2.20
CA ALA A 57 5.25 7.51 1.27
C ALA A 57 4.03 8.08 0.54
N GLY A 58 3.15 7.23 0.02
CA GLY A 58 1.90 7.67 -0.64
C GLY A 58 0.95 8.39 0.32
N THR A 59 0.84 7.90 1.55
CA THR A 59 0.01 8.51 2.61
C THR A 59 0.54 9.88 3.01
N LEU A 60 1.84 10.00 3.22
CA LEU A 60 2.50 11.24 3.60
C LEU A 60 2.40 12.28 2.50
N TYR A 61 2.61 11.87 1.25
CA TYR A 61 2.44 12.76 0.10
C TYR A 61 1.01 13.31 0.00
N ARG A 62 0.01 12.44 0.21
CA ARG A 62 -1.40 12.85 0.23
C ARG A 62 -1.71 13.81 1.39
N ALA A 63 -1.12 13.57 2.56
CA ALA A 63 -1.24 14.45 3.71
C ALA A 63 -0.64 15.83 3.46
N TRP A 64 0.57 15.89 2.90
CA TRP A 64 1.23 17.16 2.56
C TRP A 64 0.50 17.98 1.50
N ARG A 65 -0.18 17.33 0.56
CA ARG A 65 -0.98 18.01 -0.47
C ARG A 65 -2.39 18.40 0.02
N GLY A 66 -2.72 18.17 1.29
CA GLY A 66 -4.04 18.48 1.86
C GLY A 66 -5.19 17.65 1.26
N ALA A 67 -4.88 16.58 0.52
CA ALA A 67 -5.86 15.74 -0.18
C ALA A 67 -6.44 14.64 0.72
N VAL A 68 -6.42 14.85 2.04
CA VAL A 68 -6.92 13.89 3.04
C VAL A 68 -8.38 14.19 3.30
N SER A 69 -9.27 13.38 2.72
CA SER A 69 -10.69 13.44 3.05
C SER A 69 -10.93 12.77 4.41
N GLY A 70 -11.93 13.25 5.16
CA GLY A 70 -12.29 12.65 6.46
C GLY A 70 -12.60 11.16 6.38
N ARG A 71 -13.20 10.71 5.26
CA ARG A 71 -13.42 9.27 4.99
C ARG A 71 -12.12 8.48 4.91
N TRP A 72 -11.07 9.07 4.34
CA TRP A 72 -9.77 8.42 4.22
C TRP A 72 -9.12 8.20 5.59
N LEU A 73 -9.27 9.17 6.51
CA LEU A 73 -8.84 9.01 7.91
C LEU A 73 -9.60 7.88 8.60
N VAL A 74 -10.92 7.80 8.44
CA VAL A 74 -11.74 6.73 9.02
C VAL A 74 -11.28 5.37 8.51
N VAL A 75 -11.10 5.21 7.20
CA VAL A 75 -10.60 3.95 6.62
C VAL A 75 -9.22 3.60 7.18
N GLY A 76 -8.29 4.57 7.21
CA GLY A 76 -6.95 4.36 7.77
C GLY A 76 -6.96 3.92 9.23
N PHE A 77 -7.73 4.61 10.08
CA PHE A 77 -7.87 4.26 11.50
C PHE A 77 -8.50 2.87 11.71
N VAL A 78 -9.54 2.54 10.94
CA VAL A 78 -10.17 1.20 11.00
C VAL A 78 -9.17 0.12 10.59
N THR A 79 -8.41 0.34 9.51
CA THR A 79 -7.38 -0.62 9.07
C THR A 79 -6.29 -0.80 10.14
N ILE A 80 -5.80 0.28 10.75
CA ILE A 80 -4.81 0.20 11.85
C ILE A 80 -5.41 -0.55 13.04
N GLY A 81 -6.66 -0.27 13.41
CA GLY A 81 -7.35 -0.95 14.51
C GLY A 81 -7.46 -2.46 14.27
N ILE A 82 -7.88 -2.88 13.07
CA ILE A 82 -7.95 -4.29 12.70
C ILE A 82 -6.56 -4.94 12.74
N ALA A 83 -5.54 -4.28 12.18
CA ALA A 83 -4.18 -4.79 12.18
C ALA A 83 -3.64 -5.00 13.62
N LEU A 84 -3.92 -4.07 14.53
CA LEU A 84 -3.56 -4.19 15.95
C LEU A 84 -4.28 -5.36 16.62
N VAL A 85 -5.59 -5.53 16.40
CA VAL A 85 -6.36 -6.65 16.94
C VAL A 85 -5.77 -7.98 16.48
N VAL A 86 -5.47 -8.11 15.18
CA VAL A 86 -4.84 -9.32 14.62
C VAL A 86 -3.46 -9.55 15.25
N ALA A 87 -2.63 -8.52 15.38
CA ALA A 87 -1.31 -8.64 15.99
C ALA A 87 -1.39 -9.10 17.45
N VAL A 88 -2.35 -8.59 18.23
CA VAL A 88 -2.59 -9.01 19.61
C VAL A 88 -3.02 -10.48 19.67
N ILE A 89 -3.96 -10.90 18.82
CA ILE A 89 -4.43 -12.30 18.77
C ILE A 89 -3.26 -13.24 18.45
N VAL A 90 -2.45 -12.90 17.45
CA VAL A 90 -1.30 -13.70 17.03
C VAL A 90 -0.23 -13.74 18.13
N GLY A 91 0.11 -12.60 18.73
CA GLY A 91 1.11 -12.52 19.79
C GLY A 91 0.71 -13.28 21.06
N LEU A 92 -0.56 -13.20 21.46
CA LEU A 92 -1.08 -13.96 22.62
C LEU A 92 -1.31 -15.45 22.31
N GLY A 93 -1.54 -15.79 21.04
CA GLY A 93 -1.71 -17.18 20.58
C GLY A 93 -0.41 -17.95 20.43
N LEU A 94 0.69 -17.28 20.03
CA LEU A 94 2.03 -17.87 19.87
C LEU A 94 2.88 -17.84 21.16
N GLY A 95 2.41 -17.16 22.21
CA GLY A 95 3.08 -17.10 23.51
C GLY A 95 2.82 -18.31 24.43
N ARG A 96 2.25 -19.39 23.90
CA ARG A 96 2.01 -20.68 24.57
C ARG A 96 2.74 -21.79 23.84
#